data_AF-A0A351HVY4-F1
#
_entry.id   AF-A0A351HVY4-F1
#
_cell.length_a   1.000
_cell.length_b   1.000
_cell.length_c   1.000
_cell.angle_alpha   90.00
_cell.angle_beta   90.00
_cell.angle_gamma   90.00
#
_symmetry.space_group_name_H-M   'P 1'
#
loop_
_entity.id
_entity.type
_entity.pdbx_description
1 polymer ?
#
loop_
_entity_poly.entity_id
_entity_poly.type
_entity_poly.pdbx_seq_one_letter_code
_entity_poly.pdbx_strand_id
1 'polypeptide(L)'
;MKPDLNKLKDNWTNFVEHGILDSNTRPIIKRSWEYCQEINLDVNAGKGESIDACQLAQVLAQNRELIKIAQPIMQNLYEIVLSSHFVLVLTDKNGVLLDTIGDEVVSMRASELRFLKGTVWTNAAVGSNAIGIALDEDGPVHVVGAEHYCVSHHTWTCSATTIHNVKGEIIGVLNMSGESHKLHSHTLGIVVAAAYSIENELALSHTYRSMSASLDSTEDGILVTDENLNLQWMNVGAQKVLRINMDEFNDIGFKKIFKKMDIGGEIWNSDETTHYYTDVTAHIGSHKIQCSANISRILENDQIQGYSIGIREIKHLHSAVNRVSGNVAIYTFDDIITQNPQMRMIIKTAEKMARFKKCILIEGESGTGKEMFAHAIHRVSAFSQGPFIVVNCACLPRDLVESELFGYCKGAFTGALNEGKPGKFELAEGGTIFLDEIGEMPLEVQAKLLRVVETCTVS
;
A
#
# COMPACT_ATOMS: atom_id res chain seq x y z
N MET A 1 -4.92 -47.13 -11.39
CA MET A 1 -4.43 -48.27 -12.21
C MET A 1 -3.39 -47.71 -13.16
N LYS A 2 -2.21 -48.33 -13.31
CA LYS A 2 -1.23 -47.84 -14.30
C LYS A 2 -1.81 -48.06 -15.71
N PRO A 3 -1.67 -47.10 -16.63
CA PRO A 3 -2.16 -47.23 -18.00
C PRO A 3 -1.38 -48.32 -18.74
N ASP A 4 -2.09 -49.11 -19.55
CA ASP A 4 -1.48 -50.13 -20.40
C ASP A 4 -0.89 -49.45 -21.64
N LEU A 5 0.44 -49.33 -21.65
CA LEU A 5 1.18 -48.64 -22.71
C LEU A 5 1.02 -49.31 -24.08
N ASN A 6 0.83 -50.63 -24.13
CA ASN A 6 0.62 -51.35 -25.38
C ASN A 6 -0.77 -51.01 -25.94
N LYS A 7 -1.80 -51.04 -25.09
CA LYS A 7 -3.16 -50.65 -25.50
C LYS A 7 -3.22 -49.22 -26.01
N LEU A 8 -2.51 -48.29 -25.36
CA LEU A 8 -2.41 -46.90 -25.84
C LEU A 8 -1.77 -46.83 -27.23
N LYS A 9 -0.71 -47.60 -27.48
CA LYS A 9 -0.02 -47.64 -28.77
C LYS A 9 -0.89 -48.25 -29.87
N ASP A 10 -1.64 -49.31 -29.57
CA ASP A 10 -2.56 -49.93 -30.52
C ASP A 10 -3.69 -48.97 -30.90
N ASN A 11 -4.23 -48.24 -29.91
CA ASN A 11 -5.24 -47.21 -30.14
C ASN A 11 -4.71 -46.06 -31.02
N TRP A 12 -3.51 -45.55 -30.71
CA TRP A 12 -2.84 -44.53 -31.53
C TRP A 12 -2.61 -44.99 -32.96
N THR A 13 -2.12 -46.23 -33.14
CA THR A 13 -1.85 -46.80 -34.48
C THR A 13 -3.14 -46.90 -35.30
N ASN A 14 -4.23 -47.39 -34.70
CA ASN A 14 -5.54 -47.43 -35.35
C ASN A 14 -6.05 -46.04 -35.75
N PHE A 15 -5.83 -45.04 -34.91
CA PHE A 15 -6.24 -43.68 -35.22
C PHE A 15 -5.41 -43.09 -36.39
N VAL A 16 -4.08 -43.18 -36.32
CA VAL A 16 -3.20 -42.59 -37.34
C VAL A 16 -3.34 -43.29 -38.70
N GLU A 17 -3.45 -44.62 -38.72
CA GLU A 17 -3.52 -45.39 -39.97
C GLU A 17 -4.93 -45.45 -40.57
N HIS A 18 -5.97 -45.51 -39.72
CA HIS A 18 -7.33 -45.82 -40.15
C HIS A 18 -8.37 -44.74 -39.77
N GLY A 19 -7.99 -43.72 -38.99
CA GLY A 19 -8.92 -42.72 -38.46
C GLY A 19 -9.89 -43.26 -37.41
N ILE A 20 -9.60 -44.43 -36.82
CA ILE A 20 -10.50 -45.11 -35.88
C ILE A 20 -9.99 -44.95 -34.45
N LEU A 21 -10.80 -44.34 -33.57
CA LEU A 21 -10.53 -44.16 -32.15
C LEU A 21 -11.25 -45.22 -31.30
N ASP A 22 -10.57 -45.76 -30.29
CA ASP A 22 -11.22 -46.51 -29.21
C ASP A 22 -12.20 -45.59 -28.46
N SER A 23 -13.41 -46.08 -28.23
CA SER A 23 -14.45 -45.48 -27.38
C SER A 23 -13.96 -45.05 -25.99
N ASN A 24 -12.91 -45.69 -25.46
CA ASN A 24 -12.34 -45.39 -24.14
C ASN A 24 -11.26 -44.30 -24.17
N THR A 25 -10.96 -43.72 -25.34
CA THR A 25 -9.99 -42.63 -25.45
C THR A 25 -10.49 -41.42 -24.68
N ARG A 26 -9.63 -40.82 -23.85
CA ARG A 26 -10.00 -39.64 -23.07
C ARG A 26 -10.39 -38.49 -24.01
N PRO A 27 -11.50 -37.77 -23.76
CA PRO A 27 -12.00 -36.73 -24.67
C PRO A 27 -10.96 -35.65 -25.02
N ILE A 28 -10.13 -35.27 -24.06
CA ILE A 28 -9.07 -34.27 -24.23
C ILE A 28 -7.96 -34.73 -25.19
N ILE A 29 -7.59 -36.01 -25.14
CA ILE A 29 -6.60 -36.61 -26.04
C ILE A 29 -7.19 -36.72 -27.44
N LYS A 30 -8.45 -37.17 -27.54
CA LYS A 30 -9.18 -37.27 -28.81
C LYS A 30 -9.20 -35.93 -29.55
N ARG A 31 -9.62 -34.84 -28.89
CA ARG A 31 -9.67 -33.50 -29.52
C ARG A 31 -8.29 -33.04 -30.00
N SER A 32 -7.26 -33.24 -29.19
CA SER A 32 -5.89 -32.86 -29.57
C SER A 32 -5.37 -33.68 -30.75
N TRP A 33 -5.68 -34.98 -30.82
CA TRP A 33 -5.33 -35.84 -31.95
C TRP A 33 -6.07 -35.45 -33.23
N GLU A 34 -7.37 -35.18 -33.13
CA GLU A 34 -8.19 -34.67 -34.25
C GLU A 34 -7.61 -33.36 -34.78
N TYR A 35 -7.25 -32.43 -33.90
CA TYR A 35 -6.56 -31.18 -34.28
C TYR A 35 -5.23 -31.43 -35.01
N CYS A 36 -4.37 -32.33 -34.51
CA CYS A 36 -3.10 -32.66 -35.14
C CYS A 36 -3.30 -33.28 -36.54
N GLN A 37 -4.35 -34.10 -36.71
CA GLN A 37 -4.72 -34.68 -38.00
C GLN A 37 -5.26 -33.63 -38.98
N GLU A 38 -6.08 -32.69 -38.51
CA GLU A 38 -6.63 -31.59 -39.32
C GLU A 38 -5.54 -30.70 -39.94
N ILE A 39 -4.48 -30.43 -39.18
CA ILE A 39 -3.32 -29.66 -39.67
C ILE A 39 -2.30 -30.51 -40.45
N ASN A 40 -2.57 -31.81 -40.65
CA ASN A 40 -1.67 -32.77 -41.31
C ASN A 40 -0.27 -32.82 -40.68
N LEU A 41 -0.19 -32.81 -39.35
CA LEU A 41 1.09 -32.89 -38.64
C LEU A 41 1.76 -34.25 -38.89
N ASP A 42 3.02 -34.26 -39.28
CA ASP A 42 3.80 -35.50 -39.39
C ASP A 42 4.07 -36.06 -37.98
N VAL A 43 3.71 -37.32 -37.78
CA VAL A 43 3.94 -38.07 -36.53
C VAL A 43 5.42 -38.20 -36.14
N ASN A 44 6.35 -37.88 -37.05
CA ASN A 44 7.79 -37.84 -36.82
C ASN A 44 8.34 -36.42 -36.56
N ALA A 45 7.50 -35.38 -36.58
CA ALA A 45 7.89 -33.98 -36.40
C ALA A 45 8.03 -33.54 -34.92
N GLY A 46 8.05 -34.46 -33.97
CA GLY A 46 8.04 -34.18 -32.52
C GLY A 46 9.32 -33.58 -31.92
N LYS A 47 10.02 -32.69 -32.64
CA LYS A 47 11.19 -31.95 -32.15
C LYS A 47 10.87 -30.46 -32.07
N GLY A 48 11.13 -29.84 -30.92
CA GLY A 48 10.86 -28.43 -30.69
C GLY A 48 11.59 -27.52 -31.69
N GLU A 49 10.87 -26.55 -32.24
CA GLU A 49 11.45 -25.51 -33.11
C GLU A 49 12.08 -24.40 -32.25
N SER A 50 13.32 -24.03 -32.55
CA SER A 50 14.02 -22.96 -31.83
C SER A 50 13.67 -21.60 -32.39
N ILE A 51 13.33 -20.66 -31.51
CA ILE A 51 13.21 -19.25 -31.88
C ILE A 51 14.60 -18.60 -31.94
N ASP A 52 14.71 -17.49 -32.66
CA ASP A 52 15.98 -16.79 -32.76
C ASP A 52 16.38 -16.09 -31.43
N ALA A 53 17.66 -15.73 -31.31
CA ALA A 53 18.20 -15.17 -30.07
C ALA A 53 17.58 -13.81 -29.69
N CYS A 54 17.16 -13.00 -30.66
CA CYS A 54 16.52 -11.71 -30.42
C CYS A 54 15.09 -11.93 -29.89
N GLN A 55 14.34 -12.82 -30.53
CA GLN A 55 13.02 -13.24 -30.08
C GLN A 55 13.08 -13.83 -28.67
N LEU A 56 14.05 -14.72 -28.39
CA LEU A 56 14.23 -15.30 -27.06
C LEU A 56 14.50 -14.22 -26.01
N ALA A 57 15.37 -13.25 -26.30
CA ALA A 57 15.63 -12.16 -25.36
C ALA A 57 14.37 -11.35 -25.05
N GLN A 58 13.53 -11.10 -26.05
CA GLN A 58 12.25 -10.40 -25.87
C GLN A 58 11.26 -11.21 -25.03
N VAL A 59 11.10 -12.51 -25.33
CA VAL A 59 10.22 -13.41 -24.59
C VAL A 59 10.65 -13.50 -23.12
N LEU A 60 11.95 -13.63 -22.84
CA LEU A 60 12.47 -13.67 -21.46
C LEU A 60 12.29 -12.34 -20.73
N ALA A 61 12.44 -11.21 -21.42
CA ALA A 61 12.22 -9.90 -20.82
C ALA A 61 10.75 -9.67 -20.47
N GLN A 62 9.82 -10.05 -21.36
CA GLN A 62 8.38 -9.94 -21.13
C GLN A 62 7.90 -10.85 -19.98
N ASN A 63 8.50 -12.03 -19.83
CA ASN A 63 8.14 -13.01 -18.80
C ASN A 63 9.05 -12.96 -17.57
N ARG A 64 9.84 -11.90 -17.38
CA ARG A 64 10.84 -11.80 -16.30
C ARG A 64 10.24 -12.00 -14.91
N GLU A 65 9.06 -11.46 -14.67
CA GLU A 65 8.36 -11.57 -13.38
C GLU A 65 7.93 -13.02 -13.11
N LEU A 66 7.30 -13.67 -14.08
CA LEU A 66 6.90 -15.07 -14.01
C LEU A 66 8.11 -15.97 -13.74
N ILE A 67 9.20 -15.80 -14.49
CA ILE A 67 10.44 -16.57 -14.31
C ILE A 67 10.99 -16.38 -12.90
N LYS A 68 11.10 -15.12 -12.43
CA LYS A 68 11.64 -14.80 -11.10
C LYS A 68 10.86 -15.47 -9.97
N ILE A 69 9.52 -15.51 -10.06
CA ILE A 69 8.65 -16.11 -9.05
C ILE A 69 8.64 -17.64 -9.16
N ALA A 70 8.59 -18.17 -10.39
CA ALA A 70 8.51 -19.61 -10.61
C ALA A 70 9.80 -20.36 -10.28
N GLN A 71 10.96 -19.77 -10.54
CA GLN A 71 12.26 -20.43 -10.37
C GLN A 71 12.48 -21.04 -8.96
N PRO A 72 12.28 -20.32 -7.83
CA PRO A 72 12.44 -20.93 -6.50
C PRO A 72 11.42 -22.05 -6.22
N ILE A 73 10.19 -21.92 -6.73
CA ILE A 73 9.15 -22.95 -6.56
C ILE A 73 9.51 -24.20 -7.36
N MET A 74 10.00 -24.02 -8.59
CA MET A 74 10.50 -25.12 -9.41
C MET A 74 11.73 -25.79 -8.79
N GLN A 75 12.63 -25.02 -8.18
CA GLN A 75 13.80 -25.57 -7.49
C GLN A 75 13.39 -26.42 -6.27
N ASN A 76 12.48 -25.91 -5.43
CA ASN A 76 11.93 -26.67 -4.30
C ASN A 76 11.22 -27.95 -4.77
N LEU A 77 10.46 -27.85 -5.85
CA LEU A 77 9.79 -29.00 -6.45
C LEU A 77 10.80 -30.03 -6.97
N TYR A 78 11.86 -29.58 -7.63
CA TYR A 78 12.93 -30.44 -8.11
C TYR A 78 13.59 -31.21 -6.96
N GLU A 79 13.86 -30.57 -5.83
CA GLU A 79 14.44 -31.23 -4.64
C GLU A 79 13.54 -32.34 -4.09
N ILE A 80 12.21 -32.17 -4.15
CA ILE A 80 11.24 -33.19 -3.75
C ILE A 80 11.27 -34.41 -4.68
N VAL A 81 11.56 -34.19 -5.98
CA VAL A 81 11.51 -35.23 -7.02
C VAL A 81 12.88 -35.65 -7.56
N LEU A 82 13.97 -35.23 -6.91
CA LEU A 82 15.37 -35.37 -7.35
C LEU A 82 15.80 -36.82 -7.67
N SER A 83 15.14 -37.81 -7.08
CA SER A 83 15.40 -39.24 -7.29
C SER A 83 14.53 -39.88 -8.39
N SER A 84 13.62 -39.10 -8.97
CA SER A 84 12.58 -39.62 -9.86
C SER A 84 12.90 -39.47 -11.35
N HIS A 85 14.03 -38.83 -11.68
CA HIS A 85 14.47 -38.56 -13.07
C HIS A 85 13.38 -37.85 -13.88
N PHE A 86 12.94 -36.70 -13.39
CA PHE A 86 12.03 -35.80 -14.08
C PHE A 86 12.75 -34.51 -14.51
N VAL A 87 12.19 -33.85 -15.52
CA VAL A 87 12.52 -32.50 -15.93
C VAL A 87 11.31 -31.60 -15.70
N LEU A 88 11.52 -30.50 -15.00
CA LEU A 88 10.57 -29.42 -14.82
C LEU A 88 10.79 -28.36 -15.88
N VAL A 89 9.70 -27.85 -16.42
CA VAL A 89 9.71 -26.91 -17.52
C VAL A 89 8.69 -25.82 -17.26
N LEU A 90 9.12 -24.58 -17.43
CA LEU A 90 8.26 -23.41 -17.44
C LEU A 90 8.18 -22.89 -18.87
N THR A 91 6.97 -22.56 -19.31
CA THR A 91 6.72 -21.96 -20.63
C THR A 91 5.99 -20.62 -20.50
N ASP A 92 6.07 -19.80 -21.55
CA ASP A 92 5.14 -18.67 -21.72
C ASP A 92 3.78 -19.15 -22.27
N LYS A 93 2.84 -18.22 -22.37
CA LYS A 93 1.50 -18.48 -22.93
C LYS A 93 1.47 -18.93 -24.39
N ASN A 94 2.59 -18.82 -25.13
CA ASN A 94 2.71 -19.26 -26.52
C ASN A 94 3.43 -20.63 -26.61
N GLY A 95 3.70 -21.28 -25.48
CA GLY A 95 4.40 -22.56 -25.42
C GLY A 95 5.90 -22.46 -25.65
N VAL A 96 6.51 -21.27 -25.55
CA VAL A 96 7.97 -21.10 -25.60
C VAL A 96 8.57 -21.47 -24.25
N LEU A 97 9.55 -22.36 -24.25
CA LEU A 97 10.26 -22.75 -23.02
C LEU A 97 11.10 -21.59 -22.47
N LEU A 98 10.78 -21.18 -21.24
CA LEU A 98 11.43 -20.10 -20.51
C LEU A 98 12.57 -20.60 -19.63
N ASP A 99 12.34 -21.72 -18.95
CA ASP A 99 13.31 -22.33 -18.03
C ASP A 99 13.13 -23.85 -17.92
N THR A 100 14.18 -24.54 -17.51
CA THR A 100 14.22 -26.00 -17.43
C THR A 100 15.13 -26.45 -16.28
N ILE A 101 14.62 -27.33 -15.41
CA ILE A 101 15.36 -27.89 -14.27
C ILE A 101 15.24 -29.42 -14.31
N GLY A 102 16.35 -30.14 -14.31
CA GLY A 102 16.35 -31.60 -14.28
C GLY A 102 17.74 -32.20 -14.21
N ASP A 103 17.82 -33.51 -13.93
CA ASP A 103 19.09 -34.24 -13.87
C ASP A 103 19.77 -34.33 -15.24
N GLU A 104 21.09 -34.55 -15.24
CA GLU A 104 21.90 -34.68 -16.46
C GLU A 104 21.38 -35.77 -17.42
N VAL A 105 20.97 -36.93 -16.88
CA VAL A 105 20.46 -38.06 -17.68
C VAL A 105 19.19 -37.72 -18.44
N VAL A 106 18.23 -37.07 -17.77
CA VAL A 106 16.95 -36.68 -18.39
C VAL A 106 17.16 -35.49 -19.32
N SER A 107 18.06 -34.58 -18.96
CA SER A 107 18.42 -33.41 -19.77
C SER A 107 19.04 -33.80 -21.11
N MET A 108 19.85 -34.86 -21.16
CA MET A 108 20.35 -35.42 -22.42
C MET A 108 19.21 -35.91 -23.32
N ARG A 109 18.27 -36.68 -22.77
CA ARG A 109 17.10 -37.17 -23.54
C ARG A 109 16.17 -36.03 -23.98
N ALA A 110 15.96 -35.04 -23.12
CA ALA A 110 15.21 -33.83 -23.45
C ALA A 110 15.87 -33.08 -24.62
N SER A 111 17.20 -33.04 -24.66
CA SER A 111 17.97 -32.41 -25.74
C SER A 111 17.78 -33.10 -27.10
N GLU A 112 17.57 -34.43 -27.15
CA GLU A 112 17.27 -35.16 -28.40
C GLU A 112 15.97 -34.68 -29.07
N LEU A 113 15.01 -34.22 -28.25
CA LEU A 113 13.74 -33.63 -28.68
C LEU A 113 13.81 -32.11 -28.83
N ARG A 114 14.97 -31.49 -28.55
CA ARG A 114 15.11 -30.03 -28.39
C ARG A 114 14.14 -29.45 -27.34
N PHE A 115 13.89 -30.20 -26.28
CA PHE A 115 13.09 -29.77 -25.14
C PHE A 115 13.94 -28.91 -24.20
N LEU A 116 14.28 -27.72 -24.67
CA LEU A 116 15.24 -26.80 -24.07
C LEU A 116 14.70 -25.38 -24.17
N LYS A 117 15.22 -24.49 -23.33
CA LYS A 117 14.92 -23.06 -23.35
C LYS A 117 14.97 -22.47 -24.76
N GLY A 118 13.94 -21.72 -25.13
CA GLY A 118 13.80 -21.08 -26.43
C GLY A 118 13.27 -21.98 -27.55
N THR A 119 12.62 -23.10 -27.21
CA THR A 119 11.87 -23.89 -28.20
C THR A 119 10.37 -23.82 -27.98
N VAL A 120 9.59 -24.01 -29.05
CA VAL A 120 8.12 -23.94 -29.04
C VAL A 120 7.52 -25.34 -28.89
N TRP A 121 6.60 -25.50 -27.95
CA TRP A 121 5.98 -26.78 -27.57
C TRP A 121 4.44 -26.74 -27.54
N THR A 122 3.85 -26.18 -28.60
CA THR A 122 2.39 -26.21 -28.83
C THR A 122 1.98 -27.51 -29.53
N ASN A 123 0.68 -27.84 -29.53
CA ASN A 123 0.16 -28.98 -30.29
C ASN A 123 0.45 -28.84 -31.80
N ALA A 124 0.43 -27.61 -32.32
CA ALA A 124 0.76 -27.34 -33.72
C ALA A 124 2.24 -27.57 -34.05
N ALA A 125 3.15 -27.36 -33.10
CA ALA A 125 4.59 -27.45 -33.32
C ALA A 125 5.12 -28.87 -33.19
N VAL A 126 4.68 -29.62 -32.17
CA VAL A 126 5.26 -30.93 -31.82
C VAL A 126 4.22 -32.03 -31.60
N GLY A 127 2.96 -31.77 -31.96
CA GLY A 127 1.86 -32.69 -31.75
C GLY A 127 1.34 -32.68 -30.33
N SER A 128 0.29 -33.47 -30.09
CA SER A 128 -0.33 -33.62 -28.78
C SER A 128 0.71 -33.90 -27.71
N ASN A 129 0.83 -32.95 -26.79
CA ASN A 129 1.74 -33.01 -25.65
C ASN A 129 1.10 -32.30 -24.45
N ALA A 130 1.61 -32.51 -23.25
CA ALA A 130 0.96 -31.96 -22.06
C ALA A 130 0.95 -30.42 -22.03
N ILE A 131 2.00 -29.74 -22.52
CA ILE A 131 2.05 -28.28 -22.57
C ILE A 131 0.99 -27.76 -23.55
N GLY A 132 1.00 -28.26 -24.78
CA GLY A 132 0.04 -27.85 -25.80
C GLY A 132 -1.40 -28.12 -25.41
N ILE A 133 -1.70 -29.30 -24.85
CA ILE A 133 -3.05 -29.63 -24.39
C ILE A 133 -3.47 -28.75 -23.21
N ALA A 134 -2.58 -28.47 -22.24
CA ALA A 134 -2.90 -27.58 -21.14
C ALA A 134 -3.25 -26.16 -21.63
N LEU A 135 -2.51 -25.64 -22.62
CA LEU A 135 -2.80 -24.33 -23.24
C LEU A 135 -4.15 -24.31 -23.95
N ASP A 136 -4.47 -25.34 -24.72
CA ASP A 136 -5.70 -25.38 -25.53
C ASP A 136 -6.97 -25.58 -24.68
N GLU A 137 -6.84 -26.29 -23.56
CA GLU A 137 -7.97 -26.73 -22.72
C GLU A 137 -8.10 -25.92 -21.43
N ASP A 138 -7.16 -25.03 -21.18
CA ASP A 138 -7.01 -24.27 -19.95
C ASP A 138 -7.22 -25.11 -18.68
N GLY A 139 -6.28 -26.04 -18.43
CA GLY A 139 -6.37 -26.86 -17.24
C GLY A 139 -5.30 -27.93 -17.08
N PRO A 140 -5.37 -28.67 -15.97
CA PRO A 140 -4.42 -29.70 -15.66
C PRO A 140 -4.63 -30.91 -16.57
N VAL A 141 -3.54 -31.37 -17.18
CA VAL A 141 -3.53 -32.56 -18.03
C VAL A 141 -2.35 -33.44 -17.69
N HIS A 142 -2.61 -34.73 -17.77
CA HIS A 142 -1.59 -35.75 -17.79
C HIS A 142 -1.60 -36.46 -19.14
N VAL A 143 -0.44 -36.69 -19.75
CA VAL A 143 -0.27 -37.37 -21.04
C VAL A 143 0.79 -38.46 -20.89
N VAL A 144 0.50 -39.69 -21.33
CA VAL A 144 1.42 -40.82 -21.16
C VAL A 144 1.59 -41.61 -22.46
N GLY A 145 2.84 -41.94 -22.77
CA GLY A 145 3.18 -42.85 -23.86
C GLY A 145 2.58 -42.40 -25.18
N ALA A 146 1.89 -43.31 -25.86
CA ALA A 146 1.27 -43.06 -27.16
C ALA A 146 0.01 -42.17 -27.10
N GLU A 147 -0.34 -41.60 -25.94
CA GLU A 147 -1.26 -40.44 -25.91
C GLU A 147 -0.62 -39.19 -26.51
N HIS A 148 0.72 -39.12 -26.52
CA HIS A 148 1.41 -38.13 -27.32
C HIS A 148 1.22 -38.45 -28.81
N TYR A 149 1.03 -37.43 -29.63
CA TYR A 149 0.77 -37.64 -31.06
C TYR A 149 2.03 -38.10 -31.81
N CYS A 150 3.19 -37.54 -31.47
CA CYS A 150 4.44 -37.85 -32.15
C CYS A 150 5.13 -39.08 -31.55
N VAL A 151 5.64 -39.96 -32.42
CA VAL A 151 6.28 -41.23 -32.03
C VAL A 151 7.47 -41.02 -31.11
N SER A 152 8.22 -39.93 -31.32
CA SER A 152 9.39 -39.55 -30.51
C SER A 152 9.04 -39.30 -29.04
N HIS A 153 7.77 -39.06 -28.71
CA HIS A 153 7.30 -38.79 -27.35
C HIS A 153 6.74 -40.03 -26.63
N HIS A 154 6.57 -41.17 -27.31
CA HIS A 154 5.92 -42.36 -26.75
C HIS A 154 6.66 -43.00 -25.55
N THR A 155 7.91 -42.62 -25.31
CA THR A 155 8.67 -43.06 -24.13
C THR A 155 8.49 -42.15 -22.91
N TRP A 156 7.71 -41.08 -23.04
CA TRP A 156 7.56 -40.03 -22.03
C TRP A 156 6.21 -40.06 -21.33
N THR A 157 6.19 -39.49 -20.15
CA THR A 157 4.97 -39.10 -19.43
C THR A 157 5.13 -37.66 -18.98
N CYS A 158 4.07 -36.88 -19.11
CA CYS A 158 4.08 -35.45 -18.88
C CYS A 158 2.85 -35.06 -18.05
N SER A 159 3.05 -34.24 -17.02
CA SER A 159 1.97 -33.61 -16.26
C SER A 159 2.14 -32.10 -16.36
N ALA A 160 1.12 -31.41 -16.83
CA ALA A 160 1.17 -29.98 -17.06
C ALA A 160 -0.12 -29.31 -16.58
N THR A 161 -0.01 -28.02 -16.29
CA THR A 161 -1.17 -27.15 -15.98
C THR A 161 -0.84 -25.71 -16.34
N THR A 162 -1.86 -24.96 -16.70
CA THR A 162 -1.76 -23.52 -16.96
C THR A 162 -1.47 -22.73 -15.68
N ILE A 163 -0.82 -21.59 -15.85
CA ILE A 163 -0.57 -20.56 -14.84
C ILE A 163 -1.29 -19.29 -15.30
N HIS A 164 -2.02 -18.65 -14.41
CA HIS A 164 -2.82 -17.47 -14.68
C HIS A 164 -2.29 -16.22 -14.00
N ASN A 165 -2.60 -15.06 -14.58
CA ASN A 165 -2.45 -13.79 -13.89
C ASN A 165 -3.70 -13.46 -13.05
N VAL A 166 -3.65 -12.32 -12.33
CA VAL A 166 -4.76 -11.83 -11.50
C VAL A 166 -6.07 -11.54 -12.25
N LYS A 167 -6.06 -11.53 -13.58
CA LYS A 167 -7.25 -11.37 -14.44
C LYS A 167 -7.82 -12.70 -14.93
N GLY A 168 -7.19 -13.83 -14.58
CA GLY A 168 -7.54 -15.15 -15.10
C GLY A 168 -7.04 -15.43 -16.51
N GLU A 169 -6.08 -14.65 -17.03
CA GLU A 169 -5.48 -14.90 -18.34
C GLU A 169 -4.29 -15.85 -18.22
N ILE A 170 -4.16 -16.83 -19.12
CA ILE A 170 -3.01 -17.73 -19.18
C ILE A 170 -1.74 -16.92 -19.48
N ILE A 171 -0.73 -17.05 -18.62
CA ILE A 171 0.59 -16.44 -18.79
C ILE A 171 1.71 -17.46 -19.03
N GLY A 172 1.43 -18.75 -18.78
CA GLY A 172 2.40 -19.82 -18.99
C GLY A 172 1.85 -21.19 -18.60
N VAL A 173 2.71 -22.19 -18.71
CA VAL A 173 2.44 -23.57 -18.25
C VAL A 173 3.61 -24.05 -17.42
N LEU A 174 3.30 -24.70 -16.30
CA LEU A 174 4.25 -25.53 -15.57
C LEU A 174 4.07 -26.98 -16.02
N ASN A 175 5.15 -27.61 -16.48
CA ASN A 175 5.15 -28.99 -16.92
C ASN A 175 6.24 -29.79 -16.22
N MET A 176 5.95 -31.05 -15.91
CA MET A 176 6.90 -32.02 -15.41
C MET A 176 6.88 -33.27 -16.29
N SER A 177 8.03 -33.62 -16.87
CA SER A 177 8.18 -34.73 -17.81
C SER A 177 9.18 -35.76 -17.29
N GLY A 178 8.89 -37.04 -17.53
CA GLY A 178 9.75 -38.15 -17.13
C GLY A 178 9.48 -39.40 -17.96
N GLU A 179 9.95 -40.55 -17.50
CA GLU A 179 9.81 -41.81 -18.24
C GLU A 179 8.41 -42.41 -18.09
N SER A 180 7.83 -42.90 -19.20
CA SER A 180 6.44 -43.37 -19.23
C SER A 180 6.08 -44.46 -18.19
N HIS A 181 7.06 -45.28 -17.80
CA HIS A 181 6.87 -46.35 -16.80
C HIS A 181 7.00 -45.86 -15.34
N LYS A 182 7.56 -44.66 -15.12
CA LYS A 182 7.69 -43.99 -13.81
C LYS A 182 6.47 -43.14 -13.45
N LEU A 183 5.34 -43.39 -14.10
CA LEU A 183 4.09 -42.71 -13.76
C LEU A 183 3.71 -42.94 -12.29
N HIS A 184 3.53 -41.84 -11.57
CA HIS A 184 2.95 -41.81 -10.23
C HIS A 184 1.60 -41.09 -10.24
N SER A 185 0.63 -41.60 -9.47
CA SER A 185 -0.73 -41.05 -9.38
C SER A 185 -0.78 -39.62 -8.83
N HIS A 186 0.26 -39.18 -8.13
CA HIS A 186 0.31 -37.89 -7.45
C HIS A 186 1.05 -36.80 -8.24
N THR A 187 1.74 -37.16 -9.34
CA THR A 187 2.56 -36.26 -10.17
C THR A 187 1.76 -35.04 -10.64
N LEU A 188 0.54 -35.25 -11.14
CA LEU A 188 -0.32 -34.15 -11.57
C LEU A 188 -0.71 -33.22 -10.42
N GLY A 189 -1.08 -33.78 -9.26
CA GLY A 189 -1.43 -33.00 -8.08
C GLY A 189 -0.29 -32.12 -7.57
N ILE A 190 0.95 -32.62 -7.66
CA ILE A 190 2.14 -31.86 -7.27
C ILE A 190 2.39 -30.68 -8.24
N VAL A 191 2.29 -30.91 -9.55
CA VAL A 191 2.43 -29.85 -10.57
C VAL A 191 1.34 -28.78 -10.41
N VAL A 192 0.09 -29.21 -10.16
CA VAL A 192 -1.04 -28.31 -9.89
C VAL A 192 -0.80 -27.47 -8.65
N ALA A 193 -0.37 -28.09 -7.54
CA ALA A 193 -0.06 -27.36 -6.32
C ALA A 193 1.05 -26.31 -6.54
N ALA A 194 2.10 -26.68 -7.27
CA ALA A 194 3.20 -25.77 -7.59
C ALA A 194 2.76 -24.60 -8.49
N ALA A 195 1.90 -24.85 -9.49
CA ALA A 195 1.34 -23.78 -10.32
C ALA A 195 0.47 -22.82 -9.49
N TYR A 196 -0.38 -23.34 -8.60
CA TYR A 196 -1.13 -22.49 -7.67
C TYR A 196 -0.23 -21.68 -6.73
N SER A 197 0.89 -22.24 -6.26
CA SER A 197 1.87 -21.47 -5.50
C SER A 197 2.47 -20.31 -6.31
N ILE A 198 2.75 -20.53 -7.61
CA ILE A 198 3.23 -19.46 -8.51
C ILE A 198 2.16 -18.37 -8.67
N GLU A 199 0.90 -18.75 -8.92
CA GLU A 199 -0.22 -17.81 -9.06
C GLU A 199 -0.45 -16.99 -7.79
N ASN A 200 -0.38 -17.63 -6.61
CA ASN A 200 -0.54 -16.95 -5.32
C ASN A 200 0.58 -15.93 -5.08
N GLU A 201 1.84 -16.27 -5.35
CA GLU A 201 2.96 -15.34 -5.23
C GLU A 201 2.84 -14.15 -6.21
N LEU A 202 2.36 -14.40 -7.44
CA LEU A 202 2.04 -13.34 -8.40
C LEU A 202 0.93 -12.41 -7.88
N ALA A 203 -0.16 -12.98 -7.35
CA ALA A 203 -1.27 -12.21 -6.79
C ALA A 203 -0.86 -11.38 -5.56
N LEU A 204 -0.03 -11.96 -4.67
CA LEU A 204 0.54 -11.26 -3.52
C LEU A 204 1.46 -10.12 -3.95
N SER A 205 2.35 -10.37 -4.93
CA SER A 205 3.25 -9.35 -5.46
C SER A 205 2.49 -8.19 -6.12
N HIS A 206 1.41 -8.49 -6.83
CA HIS A 206 0.53 -7.48 -7.41
C HIS A 206 -0.19 -6.66 -6.34
N THR A 207 -0.74 -7.33 -5.32
CA THR A 207 -1.42 -6.68 -4.19
C THR A 207 -0.47 -5.76 -3.43
N TYR A 208 0.75 -6.24 -3.15
CA TYR A 208 1.79 -5.45 -2.49
C TYR A 208 2.14 -4.19 -3.28
N ARG A 209 2.34 -4.29 -4.60
CA ARG A 209 2.64 -3.12 -5.46
C ARG A 209 1.50 -2.11 -5.47
N SER A 210 0.26 -2.57 -5.60
CA SER A 210 -0.92 -1.71 -5.60
C SER A 210 -1.11 -1.00 -4.26
N MET A 211 -0.88 -1.70 -3.15
CA MET A 211 -0.92 -1.13 -1.81
C MET A 211 0.20 -0.11 -1.61
N SER A 212 1.45 -0.43 -1.97
CA SER A 212 2.59 0.48 -1.87
C SER A 212 2.35 1.77 -2.65
N ALA A 213 1.92 1.67 -3.92
CA ALA A 213 1.64 2.84 -4.74
C ALA A 213 0.53 3.73 -4.15
N SER A 214 -0.50 3.12 -3.55
CA SER A 214 -1.58 3.84 -2.88
C SER A 214 -1.06 4.60 -1.65
N LEU A 215 -0.23 3.95 -0.82
CA LEU A 215 0.36 4.58 0.36
C LEU A 215 1.43 5.63 0.01
N ASP A 216 2.14 5.48 -1.12
CA ASP A 216 3.12 6.47 -1.59
C ASP A 216 2.47 7.73 -2.17
N SER A 217 1.19 7.65 -2.54
CA SER A 217 0.42 8.81 -3.02
C SER A 217 0.03 9.78 -1.90
N THR A 218 0.12 9.37 -0.63
CA THR A 218 -0.22 10.23 0.51
C THR A 218 0.93 11.17 0.85
N GLU A 219 0.62 12.44 1.18
CA GLU A 219 1.63 13.37 1.73
C GLU A 219 2.05 13.02 3.16
N ASP A 220 1.20 12.28 3.87
CA ASP A 220 1.50 11.76 5.19
C ASP A 220 2.55 10.66 5.12
N GLY A 221 3.47 10.69 6.08
CA GLY A 221 4.42 9.62 6.27
C GLY A 221 3.81 8.46 7.00
N ILE A 222 4.10 7.24 6.54
CA ILE A 222 3.68 6.00 7.16
C ILE A 222 4.93 5.17 7.41
N LEU A 223 5.10 4.75 8.66
CA LEU A 223 6.14 3.85 9.11
C LEU A 223 5.49 2.58 9.63
N VAL A 224 6.05 1.43 9.30
CA VAL A 224 5.64 0.13 9.86
C VAL A 224 6.84 -0.48 10.57
N THR A 225 6.66 -0.86 11.83
CA THR A 225 7.71 -1.47 12.65
C THR A 225 7.30 -2.86 13.12
N ASP A 226 8.28 -3.66 13.54
CA ASP A 226 8.04 -4.86 14.35
C ASP A 226 7.65 -4.49 15.80
N GLU A 227 7.45 -5.49 16.66
CA GLU A 227 7.10 -5.32 18.06
C GLU A 227 8.21 -4.65 18.90
N ASN A 228 9.45 -4.68 18.39
CA ASN A 228 10.64 -4.08 19.02
C ASN A 228 10.96 -2.67 18.49
N LEU A 229 10.10 -2.11 17.63
CA LEU A 229 10.25 -0.81 16.98
C LEU A 229 11.37 -0.74 15.94
N ASN A 230 11.80 -1.88 15.37
CA ASN A 230 12.66 -1.87 14.19
C ASN A 230 11.82 -1.61 12.94
N LEU A 231 12.29 -0.73 12.06
CA LEU A 231 11.54 -0.32 10.88
C LEU A 231 11.53 -1.47 9.85
N GLN A 232 10.34 -1.94 9.52
CA GLN A 232 10.11 -2.95 8.47
C GLN A 232 9.76 -2.29 7.14
N TRP A 233 9.14 -1.12 7.16
CA TRP A 233 8.77 -0.40 5.94
C TRP A 233 8.49 1.08 6.20
N MET A 234 8.74 1.92 5.19
CA MET A 234 8.31 3.33 5.18
C MET A 234 7.87 3.76 3.77
N ASN A 235 6.80 4.54 3.67
CA ASN A 235 6.36 5.12 2.40
C ASN A 235 7.26 6.30 1.98
N VAL A 236 7.10 6.74 0.73
CA VAL A 236 7.78 7.95 0.20
C VAL A 236 7.39 9.20 0.99
N GLY A 237 6.17 9.29 1.52
CA GLY A 237 5.74 10.38 2.41
C GLY A 237 6.61 10.49 3.67
N ALA A 238 6.94 9.38 4.31
CA ALA A 238 7.76 9.34 5.52
C ALA A 238 9.19 9.72 5.21
N GLN A 239 9.73 9.28 4.07
CA GLN A 239 11.04 9.72 3.60
C GLN A 239 11.09 11.23 3.39
N LYS A 240 10.03 11.84 2.84
CA LYS A 240 9.95 13.29 2.64
C LYS A 240 9.80 14.05 3.96
N VAL A 241 8.95 13.57 4.87
CA VAL A 241 8.73 14.19 6.19
C VAL A 241 10.02 14.14 7.02
N LEU A 242 10.65 12.96 7.12
CA LEU A 242 11.85 12.74 7.93
C LEU A 242 13.14 13.16 7.21
N ARG A 243 13.14 13.27 5.88
CA ARG A 243 14.31 13.61 5.05
C ARG A 243 15.45 12.60 5.19
N ILE A 244 15.09 11.33 5.41
CA ILE A 244 16.00 10.18 5.49
C ILE A 244 15.37 8.98 4.79
N ASN A 245 16.21 8.03 4.39
CA ASN A 245 15.76 6.74 3.87
C ASN A 245 15.64 5.67 4.98
N MET A 246 15.25 4.46 4.59
CA MET A 246 15.03 3.35 5.53
C MET A 246 16.32 2.88 6.22
N ASP A 247 17.44 2.83 5.49
CA ASP A 247 18.73 2.40 6.03
C ASP A 247 19.22 3.40 7.09
N GLU A 248 19.16 4.70 6.78
CA GLU A 248 19.48 5.79 7.70
C GLU A 248 18.57 5.79 8.94
N PHE A 249 17.27 5.49 8.76
CA PHE A 249 16.34 5.36 9.89
C PHE A 249 16.77 4.22 10.84
N ASN A 250 17.12 3.06 10.29
CA ASN A 250 17.54 1.89 11.06
C ASN A 250 18.88 2.12 11.77
N ASP A 251 19.83 2.85 11.16
CA ASP A 251 21.10 3.22 11.79
C ASP A 251 20.90 4.15 13.01
N ILE A 252 19.95 5.09 12.93
CA ILE A 252 19.66 6.01 14.04
C ILE A 252 18.84 5.28 15.11
N GLY A 253 17.77 4.59 14.70
CA GLY A 253 16.83 3.84 15.53
C GLY A 253 15.65 4.67 16.02
N PHE A 254 14.48 4.03 16.11
CA PHE A 254 13.19 4.66 16.44
C PHE A 254 13.25 5.55 17.69
N LYS A 255 13.77 5.02 18.81
CA LYS A 255 13.81 5.73 20.11
C LYS A 255 14.69 6.98 20.09
N LYS A 256 15.69 7.05 19.20
CA LYS A 256 16.53 8.25 19.06
C LYS A 256 15.82 9.32 18.22
N ILE A 257 15.08 8.91 17.20
CA ILE A 257 14.28 9.79 16.34
C ILE A 257 13.10 10.35 17.14
N PHE A 258 12.30 9.49 17.77
CA PHE A 258 11.08 9.84 18.48
C PHE A 258 11.23 9.70 20.00
N LYS A 259 12.09 10.52 20.60
CA LYS A 259 12.49 10.40 22.01
C LYS A 259 11.36 10.44 23.04
N LYS A 260 10.29 11.18 22.73
CA LYS A 260 9.15 11.43 23.64
C LYS A 260 7.91 10.59 23.30
N MET A 261 8.01 9.73 22.30
CA MET A 261 6.89 8.90 21.86
C MET A 261 6.97 7.59 22.62
N ASP A 262 6.11 7.45 23.63
CA ASP A 262 5.96 6.20 24.35
C ASP A 262 5.12 5.23 23.51
N ILE A 263 5.49 3.96 23.46
CA ILE A 263 4.76 2.91 22.72
C ILE A 263 4.52 1.70 23.65
N GLY A 264 4.86 1.82 24.93
CA GLY A 264 4.71 0.76 25.93
C GLY A 264 3.26 0.39 26.23
N GLY A 265 3.05 -0.67 27.02
CA GLY A 265 1.73 -1.23 27.31
C GLY A 265 0.71 -0.25 27.92
N GLU A 266 1.18 0.81 28.57
CA GLU A 266 0.34 1.77 29.32
C GLU A 266 -0.46 2.73 28.43
N ILE A 267 -0.12 2.89 27.14
CA ILE A 267 -0.86 3.78 26.23
C ILE A 267 -2.09 3.12 25.61
N TRP A 268 -2.26 1.80 25.81
CA TRP A 268 -3.28 0.99 25.17
C TRP A 268 -4.38 0.66 26.18
N ASN A 269 -5.46 1.46 26.19
CA ASN A 269 -6.70 1.06 26.86
C ASN A 269 -7.32 -0.16 26.15
N SER A 270 -8.12 -0.97 26.85
CA SER A 270 -8.62 -2.26 26.35
C SER A 270 -9.36 -2.17 25.00
N ASP A 271 -9.92 -1.01 24.68
CA ASP A 271 -10.79 -0.82 23.50
C ASP A 271 -10.18 0.13 22.45
N GLU A 272 -9.03 0.78 22.71
CA GLU A 272 -8.41 1.72 21.77
C GLU A 272 -7.34 1.05 20.90
N THR A 273 -7.57 1.04 19.58
CA THR A 273 -6.63 0.46 18.59
C THR A 273 -5.58 1.46 18.10
N THR A 274 -5.83 2.77 18.30
CA THR A 274 -5.02 3.86 17.77
C THR A 274 -4.81 4.96 18.81
N HIS A 275 -3.55 5.35 19.04
CA HIS A 275 -3.19 6.45 19.93
C HIS A 275 -2.66 7.65 19.12
N TYR A 276 -3.00 8.87 19.52
CA TYR A 276 -2.67 10.09 18.78
C TYR A 276 -1.75 11.01 19.59
N TYR A 277 -0.66 11.44 18.94
CA TYR A 277 0.23 12.48 19.43
C TYR A 277 0.07 13.74 18.58
N THR A 278 -0.31 14.84 19.22
CA THR A 278 -0.51 16.12 18.54
C THR A 278 0.78 16.92 18.34
N ASP A 279 1.82 16.63 19.14
CA ASP A 279 3.13 17.28 19.07
C ASP A 279 4.24 16.28 19.37
N VAL A 280 4.89 15.78 18.32
CA VAL A 280 6.08 14.94 18.38
C VAL A 280 7.21 15.63 17.63
N THR A 281 8.38 15.72 18.26
CA THR A 281 9.58 16.18 17.58
C THR A 281 10.41 14.99 17.13
N ALA A 282 10.55 14.81 15.82
CA ALA A 282 11.51 13.89 15.23
C ALA A 282 12.92 14.50 15.23
N HIS A 283 13.89 13.77 15.77
CA HIS A 283 15.28 14.21 15.92
C HIS A 283 16.19 13.48 14.92
N ILE A 284 16.70 14.19 13.91
CA ILE A 284 17.50 13.62 12.83
C ILE A 284 18.79 14.41 12.68
N GLY A 285 19.86 13.91 13.30
CA GLY A 285 21.13 14.64 13.41
C GLY A 285 20.93 16.01 14.08
N SER A 286 21.23 17.08 13.35
CA SER A 286 21.01 18.47 13.79
C SER A 286 19.60 18.99 13.50
N HIS A 287 18.80 18.28 12.69
CA HIS A 287 17.46 18.70 12.30
C HIS A 287 16.43 18.23 13.32
N LYS A 288 15.46 19.11 13.60
CA LYS A 288 14.28 18.80 14.40
C LYS A 288 13.06 19.09 13.55
N ILE A 289 12.21 18.10 13.38
CA ILE A 289 10.98 18.21 12.60
C ILE A 289 9.82 18.02 13.55
N GLN A 290 8.90 18.97 13.58
CA GLN A 290 7.68 18.83 14.34
C GLN A 290 6.63 18.10 13.52
N CYS A 291 6.01 17.10 14.13
CA CYS A 291 5.04 16.23 13.50
C CYS A 291 3.85 15.97 14.42
N SER A 292 2.66 15.80 13.87
CA SER A 292 1.63 15.00 14.53
C SER A 292 1.85 13.54 14.17
N ALA A 293 1.53 12.63 15.08
CA ALA A 293 1.63 11.21 14.82
C ALA A 293 0.43 10.42 15.32
N ASN A 294 0.11 9.31 14.67
CA ASN A 294 -0.87 8.35 15.14
C ASN A 294 -0.27 6.95 15.07
N ILE A 295 -0.43 6.16 16.12
CA ILE A 295 0.12 4.81 16.20
C ILE A 295 -1.03 3.82 16.32
N SER A 296 -1.07 2.83 15.46
CA SER A 296 -2.00 1.70 15.55
C SER A 296 -1.24 0.40 15.74
N ARG A 297 -1.75 -0.51 16.58
CA ARG A 297 -1.18 -1.85 16.75
C ARG A 297 -1.51 -2.72 15.55
N ILE A 298 -0.51 -3.48 15.10
CA ILE A 298 -0.71 -4.59 14.16
C ILE A 298 -0.83 -5.85 15.02
N LEU A 299 -2.01 -6.47 15.00
CA LEU A 299 -2.33 -7.62 15.83
C LEU A 299 -2.47 -8.89 14.98
N GLU A 300 -1.94 -10.00 15.47
CA GLU A 300 -2.16 -11.34 14.94
C GLU A 300 -2.45 -12.29 16.11
N ASN A 301 -3.60 -12.96 16.10
CA ASN A 301 -4.06 -13.83 17.20
C ASN A 301 -3.99 -13.13 18.58
N ASP A 302 -4.44 -11.88 18.65
CA ASP A 302 -4.38 -11.00 19.84
C ASP A 302 -2.96 -10.67 20.35
N GLN A 303 -1.91 -11.05 19.61
CA GLN A 303 -0.53 -10.67 19.90
C GLN A 303 -0.09 -9.49 19.03
N ILE A 304 0.65 -8.56 19.62
CA ILE A 304 1.23 -7.43 18.90
C ILE A 304 2.38 -7.94 18.03
N GLN A 305 2.23 -7.82 16.71
CA GLN A 305 3.27 -8.10 15.72
C GLN A 305 4.07 -6.83 15.36
N GLY A 306 3.53 -5.66 15.67
CA GLY A 306 4.18 -4.41 15.34
C GLY A 306 3.27 -3.19 15.42
N TYR A 307 3.74 -2.10 14.84
CA TYR A 307 3.05 -0.81 14.89
C TYR A 307 3.02 -0.14 13.52
N SER A 308 1.86 0.41 13.16
CA SER A 308 1.70 1.32 12.04
C SER A 308 1.64 2.75 12.56
N ILE A 309 2.61 3.57 12.16
CA ILE A 309 2.82 4.92 12.67
C ILE A 309 2.66 5.91 11.51
N GLY A 310 1.55 6.64 11.51
CA GLY A 310 1.36 7.79 10.63
C GLY A 310 2.04 9.02 11.23
N ILE A 311 2.72 9.81 10.40
CA ILE A 311 3.37 11.08 10.75
C ILE A 311 3.02 12.14 9.73
N ARG A 312 2.76 13.37 10.18
CA ARG A 312 2.54 14.52 9.31
C ARG A 312 3.36 15.69 9.83
N GLU A 313 4.21 16.26 8.98
CA GLU A 313 4.99 17.46 9.32
C GLU A 313 4.05 18.64 9.61
N ILE A 314 4.24 19.27 10.76
CA ILE A 314 3.53 20.49 11.17
C ILE A 314 4.38 21.67 10.69
N LYS A 315 4.09 22.16 9.48
CA LYS A 315 4.83 23.28 8.86
C LYS A 315 4.58 24.64 9.52
N HIS A 316 3.52 24.76 10.33
CA HIS A 316 3.17 25.98 11.08
C HIS A 316 2.67 25.63 12.49
N LEU A 317 3.56 25.78 13.47
CA LEU A 317 3.33 25.49 14.90
C LEU A 317 2.13 26.23 15.51
N HIS A 318 1.75 27.37 14.96
CA HIS A 318 0.74 28.25 15.55
C HIS A 318 -0.72 27.88 15.20
N SER A 319 -1.00 27.00 14.24
CA SER A 319 -2.38 26.70 13.84
C SER A 319 -3.02 25.52 14.58
N ALA A 320 -2.23 24.58 15.09
CA ALA A 320 -2.75 23.36 15.74
C ALA A 320 -3.25 23.63 17.17
N VAL A 321 -2.49 24.40 17.96
CA VAL A 321 -2.92 24.86 19.30
C VAL A 321 -4.19 25.71 19.20
N ASN A 322 -4.31 26.53 18.15
CA ASN A 322 -5.48 27.38 17.95
C ASN A 322 -6.73 26.60 17.53
N ARG A 323 -6.61 25.48 16.81
CA ARG A 323 -7.78 24.65 16.45
C ARG A 323 -8.33 23.85 17.62
N VAL A 324 -7.48 23.35 18.52
CA VAL A 324 -7.92 22.54 19.68
C VAL A 324 -8.55 23.43 20.77
N SER A 325 -8.14 24.70 20.88
CA SER A 325 -8.69 25.66 21.83
C SER A 325 -9.86 26.52 21.31
N GLY A 326 -10.36 26.28 20.08
CA GLY A 326 -11.45 27.09 19.49
C GLY A 326 -11.02 28.49 19.03
N ASN A 327 -9.73 28.75 18.92
CA ASN A 327 -9.15 30.05 18.59
C ASN A 327 -9.07 30.32 17.08
N VAL A 328 -10.08 29.88 16.32
CA VAL A 328 -10.15 30.07 14.87
C VAL A 328 -11.47 30.74 14.52
N ALA A 329 -11.40 31.76 13.67
CA ALA A 329 -12.60 32.41 13.18
C ALA A 329 -13.35 31.49 12.20
N ILE A 330 -14.46 30.88 12.65
CA ILE A 330 -15.31 30.01 11.83
C ILE A 330 -16.33 30.76 10.94
N TYR A 331 -16.86 31.91 11.37
CA TYR A 331 -17.84 32.70 10.60
C TYR A 331 -17.22 33.72 9.64
N THR A 332 -17.91 33.97 8.53
CA THR A 332 -17.65 34.97 7.49
C THR A 332 -18.81 35.97 7.41
N PHE A 333 -18.65 37.06 6.65
CA PHE A 333 -19.76 37.99 6.42
C PHE A 333 -20.94 37.35 5.67
N ASP A 334 -20.68 36.31 4.86
CA ASP A 334 -21.73 35.56 4.14
C ASP A 334 -22.62 34.74 5.10
N ASP A 335 -22.11 34.40 6.28
CA ASP A 335 -22.88 33.69 7.32
C ASP A 335 -23.87 34.63 8.06
N ILE A 336 -23.76 35.95 7.88
CA ILE A 336 -24.68 36.94 8.45
C ILE A 336 -25.87 37.13 7.50
N ILE A 337 -26.84 36.21 7.57
CA ILE A 337 -28.01 36.21 6.69
C ILE A 337 -28.93 37.39 7.03
N THR A 338 -29.03 38.37 6.12
CA THR A 338 -29.88 39.55 6.33
C THR A 338 -30.47 40.15 5.04
N GLN A 339 -31.71 40.63 5.14
CA GLN A 339 -32.36 41.46 4.12
C GLN A 339 -32.53 42.91 4.56
N ASN A 340 -32.16 43.24 5.81
CA ASN A 340 -32.30 44.59 6.35
C ASN A 340 -31.26 45.54 5.74
N PRO A 341 -31.65 46.67 5.12
CA PRO A 341 -30.72 47.61 4.49
C PRO A 341 -29.70 48.24 5.45
N GLN A 342 -30.09 48.51 6.71
CA GLN A 342 -29.19 49.04 7.73
C GLN A 342 -28.14 48.01 8.12
N MET A 343 -28.52 46.74 8.29
CA MET A 343 -27.56 45.67 8.60
C MET A 343 -26.56 45.47 7.46
N ARG A 344 -27.00 45.55 6.20
CA ARG A 344 -26.09 45.52 5.03
C ARG A 344 -25.09 46.68 5.04
N MET A 345 -25.49 47.86 5.52
CA MET A 345 -24.58 48.99 5.68
C MET A 345 -23.55 48.76 6.78
N ILE A 346 -23.95 48.12 7.89
CA ILE A 346 -23.05 47.73 8.98
C ILE A 346 -22.02 46.70 8.47
N ILE A 347 -22.45 45.66 7.75
CA ILE A 347 -21.55 44.65 7.15
C ILE A 347 -20.51 45.33 6.25
N LYS A 348 -20.93 46.19 5.33
CA LYS A 348 -20.02 46.96 4.46
C LYS A 348 -19.06 47.87 5.23
N THR A 349 -19.48 48.37 6.38
CA THR A 349 -18.64 49.22 7.24
C THR A 349 -17.58 48.36 7.94
N ALA A 350 -17.98 47.22 8.49
CA ALA A 350 -17.08 46.25 9.11
C ALA A 350 -16.02 45.71 8.12
N GLU A 351 -16.43 45.36 6.89
CA GLU A 351 -15.50 44.94 5.82
C GLU A 351 -14.43 46.01 5.50
N LYS A 352 -14.82 47.29 5.49
CA LYS A 352 -13.89 48.40 5.28
C LYS A 352 -12.95 48.57 6.46
N MET A 353 -13.48 48.48 7.69
CA MET A 353 -12.70 48.61 8.92
C MET A 353 -11.67 47.49 9.07
N ALA A 354 -11.99 46.27 8.65
CA ALA A 354 -11.10 45.10 8.73
C ALA A 354 -9.77 45.26 7.99
N ARG A 355 -9.67 46.22 7.05
CA ARG A 355 -8.44 46.51 6.30
C ARG A 355 -7.42 47.32 7.10
N PHE A 356 -7.83 47.93 8.21
CA PHE A 356 -6.98 48.78 9.03
C PHE A 356 -6.44 48.02 10.24
N LYS A 357 -5.17 48.27 10.59
CA LYS A 357 -4.55 47.77 11.84
C LYS A 357 -4.94 48.69 13.02
N LYS A 358 -6.23 48.74 13.36
CA LYS A 358 -6.76 49.50 14.51
C LYS A 358 -7.78 48.67 15.27
N CYS A 359 -7.95 48.96 16.57
CA CYS A 359 -9.01 48.38 17.38
C CYS A 359 -10.38 48.80 16.85
N ILE A 360 -11.31 47.84 16.81
CA ILE A 360 -12.69 48.03 16.36
C ILE A 360 -13.60 47.82 17.57
N LEU A 361 -14.46 48.80 17.85
CA LEU A 361 -15.52 48.68 18.85
C LEU A 361 -16.80 48.20 18.16
N ILE A 362 -17.39 47.12 18.67
CA ILE A 362 -18.65 46.56 18.18
C ILE A 362 -19.73 46.85 19.22
N GLU A 363 -20.65 47.75 18.93
CA GLU A 363 -21.75 48.12 19.83
C GLU A 363 -23.06 47.44 19.39
N GLY A 364 -23.80 46.94 20.37
CA GLY A 364 -25.09 46.29 20.16
C GLY A 364 -25.58 45.59 21.41
N GLU A 365 -26.89 45.39 21.51
CA GLU A 365 -27.53 44.69 22.63
C GLU A 365 -26.97 43.26 22.81
N SER A 366 -27.15 42.69 24.00
CA SER A 366 -26.75 41.30 24.25
C SER A 366 -27.52 40.35 23.33
N GLY A 367 -26.86 39.30 22.85
CA GLY A 367 -27.47 38.33 21.93
C GLY A 367 -27.61 38.76 20.45
N THR A 368 -27.13 39.94 20.06
CA THR A 368 -27.23 40.45 18.67
C THR A 368 -26.20 39.84 17.69
N GLY A 369 -25.41 38.86 18.11
CA GLY A 369 -24.42 38.19 17.25
C GLY A 369 -23.13 38.98 17.02
N LYS A 370 -22.69 39.81 17.99
CA LYS A 370 -21.44 40.59 17.92
C LYS A 370 -20.20 39.73 17.63
N GLU A 371 -20.15 38.52 18.19
CA GLU A 371 -19.08 37.56 17.95
C GLU A 371 -18.99 37.14 16.47
N MET A 372 -20.12 36.95 15.79
CA MET A 372 -20.11 36.64 14.34
C MET A 372 -19.45 37.75 13.52
N PHE A 373 -19.68 39.01 13.89
CA PHE A 373 -18.98 40.15 13.27
C PHE A 373 -17.48 40.12 13.55
N ALA A 374 -17.05 39.81 14.78
CA ALA A 374 -15.64 39.74 15.11
C ALA A 374 -14.91 38.63 14.32
N HIS A 375 -15.54 37.45 14.18
CA HIS A 375 -15.06 36.37 13.33
C HIS A 375 -14.91 36.82 11.87
N ALA A 376 -15.98 37.41 11.31
CA ALA A 376 -16.00 37.85 9.91
C ALA A 376 -14.95 38.93 9.62
N ILE A 377 -14.77 39.89 10.54
CA ILE A 377 -13.75 40.93 10.47
C ILE A 377 -12.34 40.30 10.44
N HIS A 378 -12.05 39.35 11.34
CA HIS A 378 -10.75 38.69 11.37
C HIS A 378 -10.42 37.98 10.05
N ARG A 379 -11.38 37.23 9.48
CA ARG A 379 -11.17 36.45 8.25
C ARG A 379 -10.82 37.27 7.01
N VAL A 380 -11.29 38.52 6.93
CA VAL A 380 -10.99 39.42 5.80
C VAL A 380 -9.87 40.42 6.10
N SER A 381 -9.33 40.39 7.32
CA SER A 381 -8.24 41.27 7.75
C SER A 381 -6.88 40.80 7.25
N ALA A 382 -5.86 41.66 7.37
CA ALA A 382 -4.46 41.28 7.11
C ALA A 382 -3.90 40.25 8.13
N PHE A 383 -4.63 39.97 9.21
CA PHE A 383 -4.23 39.07 10.30
C PHE A 383 -4.97 37.72 10.25
N SER A 384 -5.69 37.44 9.16
CA SER A 384 -6.55 36.25 9.01
C SER A 384 -5.82 34.91 9.10
N GLN A 385 -4.49 34.91 8.99
CA GLN A 385 -3.64 33.73 9.11
C GLN A 385 -3.15 33.49 10.55
N GLY A 386 -3.37 34.45 11.44
CA GLY A 386 -3.01 34.37 12.86
C GLY A 386 -4.14 33.83 13.75
N PRO A 387 -3.91 33.67 15.06
CA PRO A 387 -4.92 33.27 16.05
C PRO A 387 -6.14 34.19 16.06
N PHE A 388 -7.31 33.64 16.39
CA PHE A 388 -8.49 34.41 16.78
C PHE A 388 -8.91 34.02 18.20
N ILE A 389 -8.53 34.81 19.21
CA ILE A 389 -8.81 34.51 20.62
C ILE A 389 -10.08 35.22 21.06
N VAL A 390 -11.08 34.48 21.54
CA VAL A 390 -12.28 35.06 22.16
C VAL A 390 -12.13 35.04 23.68
N VAL A 391 -12.42 36.17 24.31
CA VAL A 391 -12.45 36.29 25.77
C VAL A 391 -13.75 36.98 26.17
N ASN A 392 -14.62 36.24 26.86
CA ASN A 392 -15.77 36.84 27.54
C ASN A 392 -15.30 37.41 28.89
N CYS A 393 -15.27 38.73 29.03
CA CYS A 393 -14.77 39.40 30.22
C CYS A 393 -15.66 39.19 31.46
N ALA A 394 -16.96 38.93 31.28
CA ALA A 394 -17.88 38.67 32.39
C ALA A 394 -17.76 37.26 32.96
N CYS A 395 -17.28 36.28 32.17
CA CYS A 395 -17.07 34.91 32.63
C CYS A 395 -15.77 34.72 33.43
N LEU A 396 -14.85 35.69 33.40
CA LEU A 396 -13.58 35.58 34.12
C LEU A 396 -13.75 36.03 35.59
N PRO A 397 -13.34 35.21 36.57
CA PRO A 397 -13.32 35.63 37.97
C PRO A 397 -12.47 36.88 38.15
N ARG A 398 -12.97 37.87 38.90
CA ARG A 398 -12.32 39.19 39.06
C ARG A 398 -10.85 39.09 39.47
N ASP A 399 -10.53 38.18 40.37
CA ASP A 399 -9.17 37.97 40.90
C ASP A 399 -8.22 37.27 39.91
N LEU A 400 -8.75 36.72 38.82
CA LEU A 400 -7.99 35.98 37.80
C LEU A 400 -7.97 36.67 36.42
N VAL A 401 -8.81 37.70 36.18
CA VAL A 401 -8.89 38.39 34.88
C VAL A 401 -7.51 38.85 34.40
N GLU A 402 -6.71 39.42 35.31
CA GLU A 402 -5.38 39.94 34.99
C GLU A 402 -4.42 38.84 34.56
N SER A 403 -4.34 37.74 35.33
CA SER A 403 -3.42 36.63 35.06
C SER A 403 -3.83 35.82 33.84
N GLU A 404 -5.12 35.76 33.51
CA GLU A 404 -5.61 35.16 32.26
C GLU A 404 -5.26 36.02 31.05
N LEU A 405 -5.51 37.34 31.10
CA LEU A 405 -5.28 38.22 29.96
C LEU A 405 -3.80 38.44 29.66
N PHE A 406 -3.00 38.71 30.70
CA PHE A 406 -1.61 39.14 30.55
C PHE A 406 -0.59 38.06 30.90
N GLY A 407 -1.01 36.96 31.53
CA GLY A 407 -0.11 35.90 31.94
C GLY A 407 0.70 36.24 33.19
N TYR A 408 1.59 35.32 33.59
CA TYR A 408 2.51 35.53 34.69
C TYR A 408 3.78 34.66 34.55
N CYS A 409 4.90 35.20 35.03
CA CYS A 409 6.15 34.47 35.14
C CYS A 409 6.16 33.51 36.34
N LYS A 410 7.03 32.49 36.30
CA LYS A 410 7.25 31.58 37.42
C LYS A 410 7.49 32.34 38.73
N GLY A 411 6.74 31.99 39.79
CA GLY A 411 6.93 32.55 41.12
C GLY A 411 6.34 33.95 41.32
N ALA A 412 5.47 34.42 40.43
CA ALA A 412 4.81 35.72 40.55
C ALA A 412 3.95 35.87 41.84
N PHE A 413 3.36 34.79 42.33
CA PHE A 413 2.55 34.77 43.57
C PHE A 413 2.51 33.35 44.19
N THR A 414 2.03 33.24 45.43
CA THR A 414 1.83 31.97 46.14
C THR A 414 0.74 31.14 45.44
N GLY A 415 1.13 30.03 44.80
CA GLY A 415 0.22 29.18 44.00
C GLY A 415 0.43 29.27 42.48
N ALA A 416 1.36 30.10 42.01
CA ALA A 416 1.72 30.17 40.59
C ALA A 416 2.31 28.83 40.09
N LEU A 417 1.92 28.41 38.87
CA LEU A 417 2.51 27.24 38.22
C LEU A 417 4.03 27.39 38.08
N ASN A 418 4.74 26.27 38.25
CA ASN A 418 6.22 26.24 38.20
C ASN A 418 6.81 26.63 36.84
N GLU A 419 5.99 26.68 35.78
CA GLU A 419 6.40 27.02 34.42
C GLU A 419 5.94 28.43 34.00
N GLY A 420 5.17 29.14 34.85
CA GLY A 420 4.44 30.34 34.44
C GLY A 420 3.22 30.03 33.58
N LYS A 421 2.53 31.07 33.10
CA LYS A 421 1.38 30.93 32.19
C LYS A 421 1.38 32.08 31.18
N PRO A 422 1.36 31.81 29.86
CA PRO A 422 1.22 32.86 28.85
C PRO A 422 -0.17 33.49 28.89
N GLY A 423 -0.25 34.80 28.63
CA GLY A 423 -1.50 35.54 28.63
C GLY A 423 -2.31 35.35 27.34
N LYS A 424 -3.63 35.60 27.38
CA LYS A 424 -4.48 35.59 26.17
C LYS A 424 -4.01 36.58 25.10
N PHE A 425 -3.43 37.72 25.48
CA PHE A 425 -2.85 38.65 24.50
C PHE A 425 -1.62 38.08 23.79
N GLU A 426 -0.76 37.36 24.52
CA GLU A 426 0.40 36.67 23.96
C GLU A 426 -0.03 35.54 23.02
N LEU A 427 -1.06 34.78 23.42
CA LEU A 427 -1.66 33.75 22.57
C LEU A 427 -2.33 34.32 21.30
N ALA A 428 -2.68 35.61 21.28
CA ALA A 428 -3.25 36.32 20.14
C ALA A 428 -2.18 36.96 19.23
N GLU A 429 -0.89 36.75 19.51
CA GLU A 429 0.20 37.34 18.73
C GLU A 429 0.09 36.97 17.23
N GLY A 430 0.26 37.97 16.36
CA GLY A 430 0.10 37.83 14.92
C GLY A 430 -1.34 37.67 14.42
N GLY A 431 -2.33 37.68 15.34
CA GLY A 431 -3.74 37.44 15.05
C GLY A 431 -4.66 38.54 15.57
N THR A 432 -5.77 38.15 16.20
CA THR A 432 -6.79 39.05 16.74
C THR A 432 -7.32 38.51 18.07
N ILE A 433 -7.56 39.41 19.03
CA ILE A 433 -8.27 39.12 20.26
C ILE A 433 -9.61 39.85 20.26
N PHE A 434 -10.69 39.13 20.52
CA PHE A 434 -12.04 39.67 20.70
C PHE A 434 -12.38 39.65 22.19
N LEU A 435 -12.67 40.83 22.74
CA LEU A 435 -13.06 41.02 24.14
C LEU A 435 -14.57 41.28 24.19
N ASP A 436 -15.35 40.27 24.53
CA ASP A 436 -16.79 40.41 24.71
C ASP A 436 -17.11 40.92 26.13
N GLU A 437 -18.18 41.71 26.24
CA GLU A 437 -18.60 42.34 27.49
C GLU A 437 -17.48 43.13 28.18
N ILE A 438 -16.67 43.86 27.39
CA ILE A 438 -15.52 44.65 27.87
C ILE A 438 -15.87 45.66 28.99
N GLY A 439 -17.13 46.08 29.09
CA GLY A 439 -17.64 46.95 30.15
C GLY A 439 -17.66 46.30 31.54
N GLU A 440 -17.67 44.97 31.63
CA GLU A 440 -17.64 44.22 32.88
C GLU A 440 -16.20 44.04 33.44
N MET A 441 -15.19 44.53 32.73
CA MET A 441 -13.79 44.43 33.13
C MET A 441 -13.50 45.30 34.37
N PRO A 442 -12.79 44.80 35.41
CA PRO A 442 -12.40 45.61 36.56
C PRO A 442 -11.54 46.83 36.16
N LEU A 443 -11.77 47.98 36.81
CA LEU A 443 -11.08 49.25 36.49
C LEU A 443 -9.55 49.15 36.52
N GLU A 444 -9.00 48.34 37.43
CA GLU A 444 -7.55 48.12 37.56
C GLU A 444 -6.96 47.44 36.32
N VAL A 445 -7.70 46.50 35.73
CA VAL A 445 -7.32 45.78 34.51
C VAL A 445 -7.48 46.69 33.27
N GLN A 446 -8.51 47.54 33.26
CA GLN A 446 -8.73 48.52 32.18
C GLN A 446 -7.54 49.47 32.01
N ALA A 447 -6.87 49.87 33.10
CA ALA A 447 -5.67 50.70 33.03
C ALA A 447 -4.51 50.03 32.28
N LYS A 448 -4.34 48.71 32.44
CA LYS A 448 -3.33 47.93 31.69
C LYS A 448 -3.76 47.70 30.25
N LEU A 449 -5.04 47.42 30.02
CA LEU A 449 -5.61 47.28 28.69
C LEU A 449 -5.43 48.53 27.84
N LEU A 450 -5.60 49.73 28.42
CA LEU A 450 -5.38 50.99 27.73
C LEU A 450 -3.99 51.06 27.10
N ARG A 451 -2.95 50.65 27.86
CA ARG A 451 -1.58 50.61 27.36
C ARG A 451 -1.44 49.65 26.18
N VAL A 452 -2.05 48.47 26.26
CA VAL A 452 -2.05 47.50 25.14
C VAL A 452 -2.76 48.05 23.90
N VAL A 453 -3.87 48.78 24.07
CA VAL A 453 -4.59 49.40 22.95
C VAL A 453 -3.78 50.53 22.30
N GLU A 454 -3.05 51.32 23.10
CA GLU A 454 -2.24 52.43 22.61
C GLU A 454 -0.96 51.98 21.91
N THR A 455 -0.24 51.01 22.49
CA THR A 455 1.09 50.61 22.01
C THR A 455 1.10 49.30 21.22
N CYS A 456 0.03 48.51 21.30
CA CYS A 456 -0.04 47.13 20.80
C CYS A 456 1.09 46.24 21.37
N THR A 457 1.49 46.46 22.63
CA THR A 457 2.50 45.66 23.34
C THR A 457 2.02 45.24 24.71
N VAL A 458 2.34 44.02 25.13
CA VAL A 458 2.15 43.53 26.51
C VAL A 458 3.51 43.61 27.22
N SER A 459 3.52 44.10 28.46
CA SER A 459 4.75 44.34 29.27
C SER A 459 4.68 43.67 30.63
#